data_AF-A0A9E0MNS6-F1
#
_entry.id   AF-A0A9E0MNS6-F1
#
_cell.length_a   1.000
_cell.length_b   1.000
_cell.length_c   1.000
_cell.angle_alpha   90.00
_cell.angle_beta   90.00
_cell.angle_gamma   90.00
#
_symmetry.space_group_name_H-M   'P 1'
#
loop_
_entity.id
_entity.type
_entity.pdbx_description
1 polymer ?
#
loop_
_entity_poly.entity_id
_entity_poly.type
_entity_poly.pdbx_seq_one_letter_code
_entity_poly.pdbx_strand_id
1 'polypeptide(L)'
;MRSLAAHLALALALALAASSAGCFLDFGGDDTCDDGRPRTPLLINPASLACESHPGVDPCSSNPSLTWGACESACRELDEATCVATLQCRVAYDHDCFFGGPCAGSTFLGCYPTDANLDNATGCAGLDAWSCSRHEACAGTYRPSPSCTDGVDQDDDGAIDEADECGWAYVRCVPELVAAPP
;
A
#
# COMPACT_ATOMS: atom_id res chain seq x y z
N MET A 1 2.39 -24.02 -41.80
CA MET A 1 1.34 -23.32 -42.58
C MET A 1 0.07 -24.18 -42.56
N ARG A 2 -1.09 -23.59 -42.23
CA ARG A 2 -2.38 -24.20 -41.81
C ARG A 2 -2.38 -24.47 -40.29
N SER A 3 -3.18 -23.84 -39.44
CA SER A 3 -4.54 -23.33 -39.63
C SER A 3 -4.79 -22.08 -38.75
N LEU A 4 -4.89 -20.91 -39.39
CA LEU A 4 -5.36 -19.64 -38.81
C LEU A 4 -6.67 -19.30 -39.55
N ALA A 5 -7.79 -19.89 -39.14
CA ALA A 5 -9.14 -19.49 -39.56
C ALA A 5 -10.15 -20.33 -38.79
N ALA A 6 -11.19 -19.67 -38.26
CA ALA A 6 -12.24 -20.18 -37.39
C ALA A 6 -11.85 -20.10 -35.90
N HIS A 7 -12.40 -19.21 -35.08
CA HIS A 7 -13.83 -18.95 -34.95
C HIS A 7 -14.08 -17.49 -34.54
N LEU A 8 -13.92 -16.60 -35.52
CA LEU A 8 -14.46 -15.24 -35.51
C LEU A 8 -15.98 -15.32 -35.80
N ALA A 9 -16.80 -15.84 -34.87
CA ALA A 9 -18.25 -15.94 -35.08
C ALA A 9 -19.04 -16.22 -33.78
N LEU A 10 -18.80 -15.47 -32.71
CA LEU A 10 -19.75 -15.41 -31.59
C LEU A 10 -19.90 -13.97 -31.08
N ALA A 11 -20.20 -13.09 -32.02
CA ALA A 11 -20.91 -11.86 -31.73
C ALA A 11 -22.41 -12.19 -31.60
N LEU A 12 -23.08 -11.46 -30.71
CA LEU A 12 -24.47 -11.01 -30.89
C LEU A 12 -25.60 -11.97 -30.48
N ALA A 13 -25.86 -12.13 -29.18
CA ALA A 13 -27.22 -12.33 -28.64
C ALA A 13 -27.23 -12.36 -27.09
N LEU A 14 -27.70 -11.29 -26.45
CA LEU A 14 -28.61 -11.25 -25.29
C LEU A 14 -28.62 -9.81 -24.76
N ALA A 15 -29.56 -8.99 -25.24
CA ALA A 15 -30.91 -8.82 -24.71
C ALA A 15 -30.94 -7.82 -23.55
N LEU A 16 -31.50 -6.66 -23.89
CA LEU A 16 -31.89 -5.56 -23.02
C LEU A 16 -32.61 -6.05 -21.77
N ALA A 17 -32.09 -5.67 -20.60
CA ALA A 17 -32.88 -5.54 -19.38
C ALA A 17 -32.91 -4.05 -19.02
N ALA A 18 -34.05 -3.42 -19.32
CA ALA A 18 -34.39 -2.09 -18.85
C ALA A 18 -34.63 -2.16 -17.33
N SER A 19 -33.66 -1.74 -16.53
CA SER A 19 -33.88 -1.39 -15.14
C SER A 19 -34.10 0.11 -15.05
N SER A 20 -35.36 0.49 -14.86
CA SER A 20 -35.77 1.83 -14.43
C SER A 20 -35.21 2.08 -13.02
N ALA A 21 -34.00 2.62 -12.94
CA ALA A 21 -33.51 3.25 -11.73
C ALA A 21 -34.23 4.60 -11.62
N GLY A 22 -35.31 4.64 -10.84
CA GLY A 22 -35.90 5.90 -10.41
C GLY A 22 -34.86 6.70 -9.63
N CYS A 23 -34.47 7.85 -10.17
CA CYS A 23 -33.74 8.83 -9.39
C CYS A 23 -34.67 9.34 -8.28
N PHE A 24 -34.46 8.88 -7.05
CA PHE A 24 -34.98 9.59 -5.87
C PHE A 24 -34.17 10.88 -5.75
N LEU A 25 -34.83 12.01 -6.00
CA LEU A 25 -34.30 13.32 -5.64
C LEU A 25 -34.58 13.51 -4.15
N ASP A 26 -33.57 13.26 -3.33
CA ASP A 26 -33.61 13.58 -1.90
C ASP A 26 -33.15 15.04 -1.70
N PHE A 27 -34.04 15.85 -1.11
CA PHE A 27 -33.84 17.28 -0.84
C PHE A 27 -33.98 17.55 0.68
N GLY A 28 -33.42 16.68 1.52
CA GLY A 28 -33.61 16.73 2.96
C GLY A 28 -32.36 17.13 3.76
N GLY A 29 -32.34 18.38 4.24
CA GLY A 29 -31.67 18.80 5.49
C GLY A 29 -30.19 19.16 5.41
N ASP A 30 -29.89 20.45 5.52
CA ASP A 30 -28.56 21.08 5.36
C ASP A 30 -27.64 21.04 6.60
N ASP A 31 -28.05 20.48 7.74
CA ASP A 31 -27.30 20.70 9.01
C ASP A 31 -26.97 19.45 9.84
N THR A 32 -27.12 18.23 9.31
CA THR A 32 -26.73 17.02 10.05
C THR A 32 -25.63 16.28 9.31
N CYS A 33 -24.41 16.37 9.84
CA CYS A 33 -23.24 15.57 9.49
C CYS A 33 -23.37 14.08 9.88
N ASP A 34 -24.52 13.46 9.62
CA ASP A 34 -24.77 12.03 9.81
C ASP A 34 -25.29 11.43 8.49
N ASP A 35 -24.36 11.04 7.59
CA ASP A 35 -24.61 11.12 6.12
C ASP A 35 -24.56 9.78 5.35
N GLY A 36 -24.50 8.61 5.99
CA GLY A 36 -24.16 7.38 5.25
C GLY A 36 -22.73 7.45 4.67
N ARG A 37 -21.83 8.05 5.45
CA ARG A 37 -20.46 8.37 5.05
C ARG A 37 -19.73 7.12 4.53
N PRO A 38 -19.03 7.21 3.39
CA PRO A 38 -18.17 6.15 2.90
C PRO A 38 -17.26 5.68 4.03
N ARG A 39 -17.07 4.37 4.18
CA ARG A 39 -16.07 3.85 5.11
C ARG A 39 -14.76 4.55 4.82
N THR A 40 -14.19 5.16 5.86
CA THR A 40 -12.86 5.73 5.80
C THR A 40 -11.91 4.67 5.24
N PRO A 41 -11.24 4.93 4.11
CA PRO A 41 -10.33 3.95 3.55
C PRO A 41 -9.22 3.67 4.56
N LEU A 42 -8.96 2.40 4.83
CA LEU A 42 -7.77 2.00 5.57
C LEU A 42 -6.57 2.22 4.66
N LEU A 43 -5.57 2.93 5.16
CA LEU A 43 -4.32 3.19 4.46
C LEU A 43 -3.19 2.39 5.11
N ILE A 44 -2.18 2.01 4.34
CA ILE A 44 -1.02 1.29 4.85
C ILE A 44 0.00 2.27 5.35
N ASN A 45 0.30 2.19 6.65
CA ASN A 45 1.42 2.90 7.23
C ASN A 45 2.72 2.33 6.67
N PRO A 46 3.53 3.15 5.96
CA PRO A 46 4.74 2.66 5.33
C PRO A 46 5.84 2.30 6.32
N ALA A 47 5.77 2.75 7.58
CA ALA A 47 6.74 2.41 8.62
C ALA A 47 6.44 1.06 9.28
N SER A 48 5.16 0.82 9.61
CA SER A 48 4.72 -0.38 10.36
C SER A 48 4.17 -1.51 9.48
N LEU A 49 3.85 -1.21 8.22
CA LEU A 49 3.11 -2.06 7.29
C LEU A 49 1.68 -2.42 7.77
N ALA A 50 1.20 -1.79 8.84
CA ALA A 50 -0.14 -1.97 9.36
C ALA A 50 -1.16 -1.16 8.56
N CYS A 51 -2.40 -1.65 8.53
CA CYS A 51 -3.51 -0.89 7.97
C CYS A 51 -4.14 -0.03 9.05
N GLU A 52 -4.14 1.28 8.84
CA GLU A 52 -4.58 2.28 9.79
C GLU A 52 -5.74 3.10 9.21
N SER A 53 -6.69 3.46 10.07
CA SER A 53 -7.80 4.35 9.72
C SER A 53 -7.37 5.78 9.96
N HIS A 54 -7.19 6.54 8.88
CA HIS A 54 -6.97 7.99 9.00
C HIS A 54 -8.29 8.70 8.75
N PRO A 55 -8.79 9.52 9.69
CA PRO A 55 -9.99 10.29 9.45
C PRO A 55 -9.80 11.04 8.14
N GLY A 56 -10.73 10.83 7.19
CA GLY A 56 -10.70 11.57 5.94
C GLY A 56 -10.57 13.04 6.26
N VAL A 57 -9.73 13.75 5.51
CA VAL A 57 -9.59 15.20 5.65
C VAL A 57 -10.98 15.81 5.70
N ASP A 58 -11.29 16.44 6.83
CA ASP A 58 -12.48 17.27 6.93
C ASP A 58 -12.42 18.23 5.73
N PRO A 59 -13.44 18.27 4.86
CA PRO A 59 -13.44 19.17 3.70
C PRO A 59 -13.29 20.65 4.10
N CYS A 60 -13.50 20.99 5.38
CA CYS A 60 -13.28 22.31 5.96
C CYS A 60 -11.86 22.53 6.51
N SER A 61 -11.04 21.48 6.58
CA SER A 61 -9.67 21.52 7.05
C SER A 61 -8.70 21.60 5.88
N SER A 62 -7.79 22.58 5.94
CA SER A 62 -6.72 22.77 4.95
C SER A 62 -5.54 21.81 5.14
N ASN A 63 -5.67 20.76 5.96
CA ASN A 63 -4.59 19.80 6.13
C ASN A 63 -4.41 18.99 4.84
N PRO A 64 -3.17 18.74 4.40
CA PRO A 64 -2.94 17.87 3.27
C PRO A 64 -3.47 16.46 3.60
N SER A 65 -4.21 15.88 2.66
CA SER A 65 -4.64 14.48 2.77
C SER A 65 -3.43 13.58 2.84
N LEU A 66 -3.44 12.62 3.78
CA LEU A 66 -2.47 11.53 3.79
C LEU A 66 -2.63 10.72 2.48
N THR A 67 -1.53 10.48 1.76
CA THR A 67 -1.56 9.87 0.42
C THR A 67 -1.09 8.43 0.39
N TRP A 68 -0.97 7.79 1.55
CA TRP A 68 -0.49 6.41 1.66
C TRP A 68 -1.28 5.42 0.79
N GLY A 69 -0.65 4.29 0.49
CA GLY A 69 -1.27 3.23 -0.32
C GLY A 69 -2.49 2.60 0.36
N ALA A 70 -3.49 2.20 -0.44
CA ALA A 70 -4.74 1.65 0.09
C ALA A 70 -4.57 0.23 0.66
N CYS A 71 -5.06 -0.02 1.88
CA CYS A 71 -4.98 -1.34 2.53
C CYS A 71 -5.66 -2.47 1.75
N GLU A 72 -6.73 -2.17 1.01
CA GLU A 72 -7.48 -3.13 0.18
C GLU A 72 -6.88 -3.29 -1.24
N SER A 73 -5.61 -2.90 -1.44
CA SER A 73 -4.95 -3.07 -2.73
C SER A 73 -4.70 -4.53 -3.08
N ALA A 74 -4.89 -4.87 -4.36
CA ALA A 74 -4.55 -6.17 -4.94
C ALA A 74 -3.07 -6.54 -4.79
N CYS A 75 -2.17 -5.55 -4.60
CA CYS A 75 -0.75 -5.81 -4.35
C CYS A 75 -0.53 -6.81 -3.21
N ARG A 76 -1.37 -6.78 -2.16
CA ARG A 76 -1.19 -7.61 -0.96
C ARG A 76 -1.38 -9.11 -1.17
N GLU A 77 -1.98 -9.49 -2.29
CA GLU A 77 -2.20 -10.89 -2.64
C GLU A 77 -1.12 -11.41 -3.60
N LEU A 78 -0.20 -10.55 -4.04
CA LEU A 78 0.85 -10.93 -4.96
C LEU A 78 2.01 -11.61 -4.23
N ASP A 79 2.54 -12.66 -4.85
CA ASP A 79 3.83 -13.21 -4.48
C ASP A 79 4.98 -12.24 -4.83
N GLU A 80 6.18 -12.51 -4.32
CA GLU A 80 7.34 -11.67 -4.52
C GLU A 80 7.65 -11.40 -6.00
N ALA A 81 7.69 -12.45 -6.84
CA ALA A 81 8.07 -12.30 -8.24
C ALA A 81 7.03 -11.50 -9.03
N THR A 82 5.75 -11.73 -8.75
CA THR A 82 4.66 -10.96 -9.36
C THR A 82 4.65 -9.52 -8.85
N CYS A 83 4.96 -9.28 -7.58
CA CYS A 83 5.01 -7.94 -6.99
C CYS A 83 6.04 -7.05 -7.67
N VAL A 84 7.28 -7.54 -7.82
CA VAL A 84 8.39 -6.81 -8.48
C VAL A 84 8.07 -6.43 -9.93
N ALA A 85 7.20 -7.22 -10.58
CA ALA A 85 6.79 -6.97 -11.96
C ALA A 85 5.54 -6.08 -12.08
N THR A 86 4.86 -5.77 -10.97
CA THR A 86 3.57 -5.07 -10.98
C THR A 86 3.76 -3.60 -10.63
N LEU A 87 3.36 -2.72 -11.54
CA LEU A 87 3.36 -1.27 -11.32
C LEU A 87 2.48 -0.91 -10.11
N GLN A 88 2.85 0.17 -9.41
CA GLN A 88 2.21 0.64 -8.18
C GLN A 88 2.25 -0.34 -6.99
N CYS A 89 3.07 -1.39 -7.08
CA CYS A 89 3.37 -2.27 -5.97
C CYS A 89 4.85 -2.16 -5.59
N ARG A 90 5.16 -2.46 -4.32
CA ARG A 90 6.51 -2.53 -3.79
C ARG A 90 6.66 -3.73 -2.88
N VAL A 91 7.83 -4.35 -2.92
CA VAL A 91 8.18 -5.44 -2.01
C VAL A 91 8.65 -4.91 -0.65
N ALA A 92 8.33 -5.65 0.41
CA ALA A 92 8.87 -5.46 1.74
C ALA A 92 9.61 -6.73 2.19
N TYR A 93 10.79 -6.55 2.78
CA TYR A 93 11.65 -7.63 3.22
C TYR A 93 11.98 -7.53 4.71
N ASP A 94 12.23 -8.67 5.33
CA ASP A 94 12.89 -8.76 6.62
C ASP A 94 14.35 -8.31 6.45
N HIS A 95 14.75 -7.28 7.21
CA HIS A 95 16.06 -6.65 7.09
C HIS A 95 17.19 -7.62 7.39
N ASP A 96 17.06 -8.42 8.46
CA ASP A 96 18.12 -9.31 8.88
C ASP A 96 18.23 -10.49 7.92
N CYS A 97 17.11 -11.07 7.46
CA CYS A 97 17.13 -12.08 6.41
C CYS A 97 17.75 -11.54 5.11
N PHE A 98 17.37 -10.32 4.69
CA PHE A 98 17.75 -9.77 3.40
C PHE A 98 19.26 -9.57 3.27
N PHE A 99 19.93 -9.17 4.36
CA PHE A 99 21.37 -8.97 4.39
C PHE A 99 22.16 -10.21 4.86
N GLY A 100 21.53 -11.38 4.95
CA GLY A 100 22.18 -12.64 5.31
C GLY A 100 22.52 -12.78 6.80
N GLY A 101 21.84 -12.02 7.65
CA GLY A 101 21.85 -12.18 9.10
C GLY A 101 21.07 -13.42 9.57
N PRO A 102 21.08 -13.70 10.88
CA PRO A 102 20.27 -14.77 11.45
C PRO A 102 18.79 -14.38 11.35
N CYS A 103 17.98 -15.19 10.69
CA CYS A 103 16.54 -14.93 10.64
C CYS A 103 15.71 -16.21 10.79
N ALA A 104 14.54 -16.06 11.41
CA ALA A 104 13.67 -17.18 11.78
C ALA A 104 12.55 -17.45 10.76
N GLY A 105 12.41 -16.60 9.73
CA GLY A 105 11.27 -16.58 8.82
C GLY A 105 11.64 -16.40 7.35
N SER A 106 10.65 -16.02 6.54
CA SER A 106 10.87 -15.68 5.13
C SER A 106 11.51 -14.31 5.00
N THR A 107 12.42 -14.16 4.03
CA THR A 107 12.97 -12.85 3.67
C THR A 107 11.89 -11.92 3.16
N PHE A 108 10.92 -12.44 2.39
CA PHE A 108 9.78 -11.68 1.88
C PHE A 108 8.69 -11.55 2.94
N LEU A 109 8.32 -10.31 3.27
CA LEU A 109 7.24 -9.99 4.21
C LEU A 109 5.90 -9.84 3.52
N GLY A 110 5.93 -9.31 2.29
CA GLY A 110 4.73 -9.08 1.52
C GLY A 110 4.93 -8.03 0.44
N CYS A 111 3.88 -7.88 -0.34
CA CYS A 111 3.77 -6.87 -1.39
C CYS A 111 2.76 -5.81 -0.96
N TYR A 112 3.13 -4.54 -1.10
CA TYR A 112 2.35 -3.41 -0.61
C TYR A 112 2.16 -2.40 -1.74
N PRO A 113 1.02 -1.68 -1.79
CA PRO A 113 0.87 -0.58 -2.72
C PRO A 113 1.87 0.52 -2.43
N THR A 114 2.30 1.21 -3.48
CA THR A 114 2.96 2.51 -3.34
C THR A 114 1.98 3.58 -2.88
N ASP A 115 2.52 4.66 -2.33
CA ASP A 115 1.78 5.87 -2.02
C ASP A 115 1.15 6.45 -3.30
N ALA A 116 -0.05 7.03 -3.18
CA ALA A 116 -0.79 7.62 -4.29
C ALA A 116 -0.11 8.87 -4.86
N ASN A 117 0.71 9.55 -4.05
CA ASN A 117 1.52 10.70 -4.43
C ASN A 117 2.93 10.25 -4.81
N LEU A 118 3.05 9.45 -5.88
CA LEU A 118 4.35 9.03 -6.40
C LEU A 118 5.26 10.22 -6.65
N ASP A 119 6.56 10.05 -6.37
CA ASP A 119 7.57 11.00 -6.81
C ASP A 119 8.49 10.40 -7.87
N ASN A 120 9.16 11.29 -8.62
CA ASN A 120 10.07 10.92 -9.70
C ASN A 120 11.54 10.90 -9.25
N ALA A 121 11.82 10.89 -7.94
CA ALA A 121 13.21 10.87 -7.50
C ALA A 121 13.89 9.54 -7.86
N THR A 122 15.15 9.63 -8.27
CA THR A 122 15.94 8.50 -8.71
C THR A 122 16.77 7.95 -7.56
N GLY A 123 16.49 6.72 -7.15
CA GLY A 123 17.26 5.98 -6.16
C GLY A 123 16.61 5.91 -4.79
N CYS A 124 16.99 4.90 -4.02
CA CYS A 124 16.33 4.55 -2.76
C CYS A 124 17.17 4.91 -1.53
N ALA A 125 18.47 5.16 -1.69
CA ALA A 125 19.35 5.29 -0.54
C ALA A 125 19.02 6.53 0.32
N GLY A 126 18.85 6.32 1.63
CA GLY A 126 18.65 7.39 2.61
C GLY A 126 17.22 7.92 2.71
N LEU A 127 16.27 7.31 2.01
CA LEU A 127 14.84 7.62 2.16
C LEU A 127 14.30 7.03 3.47
N ASP A 128 13.41 7.77 4.12
CA ASP A 128 12.57 7.27 5.21
C ASP A 128 11.45 6.37 4.65
N ALA A 129 10.66 5.78 5.55
CA ALA A 129 9.61 4.85 5.18
C ALA A 129 8.59 5.47 4.21
N TRP A 130 8.16 6.70 4.50
CA TRP A 130 7.15 7.38 3.69
C TRP A 130 7.68 7.78 2.33
N SER A 131 8.86 8.40 2.27
CA SER A 131 9.49 8.73 0.99
C SER A 131 9.72 7.46 0.18
N CYS A 132 10.23 6.40 0.81
CA CYS A 132 10.43 5.09 0.17
C CYS A 132 9.14 4.50 -0.43
N SER A 133 7.98 4.67 0.22
CA SER A 133 6.71 4.16 -0.31
C SER A 133 6.21 4.91 -1.55
N ARG A 134 6.77 6.08 -1.86
CA ARG A 134 6.44 6.89 -3.05
C ARG A 134 7.25 6.47 -4.29
N HIS A 135 8.10 5.45 -4.19
CA HIS A 135 8.93 4.94 -5.29
C HIS A 135 8.61 3.49 -5.64
N GLU A 136 8.23 3.25 -6.88
CA GLU A 136 7.95 1.89 -7.40
C GLU A 136 9.23 1.04 -7.54
N ALA A 137 10.38 1.65 -7.81
CA ALA A 137 11.65 0.94 -8.03
C ALA A 137 12.42 0.62 -6.72
N CYS A 138 11.77 0.79 -5.57
CA CYS A 138 12.39 0.66 -4.27
C CYS A 138 11.70 -0.40 -3.41
N ALA A 139 12.53 -1.19 -2.74
CA ALA A 139 12.10 -2.14 -1.73
C ALA A 139 12.32 -1.55 -0.32
N GLY A 140 11.39 -1.81 0.59
CA GLY A 140 11.57 -1.51 2.01
C GLY A 140 12.13 -2.71 2.76
N THR A 141 13.10 -2.49 3.64
CA THR A 141 13.55 -3.51 4.60
C THR A 141 13.10 -3.13 6.00
N TYR A 142 12.56 -4.10 6.72
CA TYR A 142 11.92 -3.93 8.02
C TYR A 142 12.47 -4.95 8.98
N ARG A 143 12.65 -4.58 10.24
CA ARG A 143 13.04 -5.54 11.28
C ARG A 143 11.83 -5.80 12.16
N PRO A 144 11.49 -7.07 12.45
CA PRO A 144 10.56 -7.36 13.51
C PRO A 144 11.31 -7.05 14.80
N SER A 145 10.91 -6.00 15.54
CA SER A 145 11.61 -5.67 16.77
C SER A 145 11.48 -6.84 17.75
N PRO A 146 12.59 -7.49 18.17
CA PRO A 146 12.52 -8.58 19.15
C PRO A 146 12.49 -8.05 20.59
N SER A 147 12.65 -6.74 20.78
CA SER A 147 12.65 -6.09 22.09
C SER A 147 11.75 -4.86 22.06
N CYS A 148 10.61 -4.99 22.73
CA CYS A 148 9.71 -3.93 23.14
C CYS A 148 10.37 -3.02 24.20
N THR A 149 11.64 -2.62 24.00
CA THR A 149 12.47 -1.77 24.89
C THR A 149 13.90 -1.83 24.35
N ASP A 150 14.17 -1.16 23.23
CA ASP A 150 15.56 -0.77 22.92
C ASP A 150 15.91 0.60 23.54
N GLY A 151 14.93 1.29 24.12
CA GLY A 151 15.08 2.58 24.77
C GLY A 151 15.16 3.74 23.78
N VAL A 152 14.61 3.58 22.57
CA VAL A 152 14.56 4.59 21.52
C VAL A 152 13.10 4.95 21.26
N ASP A 153 12.85 6.24 21.04
CA ASP A 153 11.59 6.82 20.58
C ASP A 153 11.56 6.68 19.04
N GLN A 154 10.75 5.77 18.52
CA GLN A 154 10.69 5.45 17.08
C GLN A 154 9.54 6.15 16.36
N ASP A 155 8.55 6.68 17.08
CA ASP A 155 7.45 7.46 16.49
C ASP A 155 7.59 8.99 16.66
N ASP A 156 8.66 9.42 17.33
CA ASP A 156 9.07 10.82 17.57
C ASP A 156 8.06 11.63 18.39
N ASP A 157 7.33 10.97 19.31
CA ASP A 157 6.37 11.62 20.21
C ASP A 157 7.00 12.14 21.52
N GLY A 158 8.28 11.81 21.75
CA GLY A 158 9.07 12.21 22.91
C GLY A 158 8.96 11.27 24.11
N ALA A 159 8.24 10.16 23.99
CA ALA A 159 8.16 9.08 24.95
C ALA A 159 8.90 7.82 24.45
N ILE A 160 9.06 6.84 25.34
CA ILE A 160 9.45 5.48 24.99
C ILE A 160 8.32 4.63 25.58
N ASP A 161 7.31 4.32 24.78
CA ASP A 161 6.06 3.68 25.19
C ASP A 161 5.56 2.60 24.20
N GLU A 162 4.29 2.19 24.33
CA GLU A 162 3.74 1.11 23.50
C GLU A 162 3.69 1.44 22.00
N ALA A 163 3.64 2.73 21.61
CA ALA A 163 3.70 3.14 20.21
C ALA A 163 5.10 2.95 19.62
N ASP A 164 6.13 2.99 20.47
CA ASP A 164 7.52 2.66 20.16
C ASP A 164 7.77 1.14 20.10
N GLU A 165 6.92 0.34 20.75
CA GLU A 165 7.35 -0.97 21.23
C GLU A 165 6.69 -2.20 20.58
N CYS A 166 5.76 -2.10 19.63
CA CYS A 166 5.12 -3.28 19.05
C CYS A 166 4.78 -3.15 17.55
N GLY A 167 5.78 -3.30 16.68
CA GLY A 167 5.58 -3.33 15.23
C GLY A 167 6.80 -3.75 14.43
N TRP A 168 6.61 -3.97 13.13
CA TRP A 168 7.71 -3.95 12.17
C TRP A 168 8.26 -2.53 12.12
N ALA A 169 9.56 -2.34 12.34
CA ALA A 169 10.19 -1.03 12.18
C ALA A 169 10.84 -0.96 10.81
N TYR A 170 10.55 0.10 10.05
CA TYR A 170 11.27 0.39 8.82
C TYR A 170 12.73 0.69 9.12
N VAL A 171 13.64 0.00 8.45
CA VAL A 171 15.09 0.16 8.65
C VAL A 171 15.71 0.93 7.51
N ARG A 172 15.39 0.56 6.27
CA ARG A 172 16.07 1.10 5.10
C ARG A 172 15.31 0.86 3.80
N CYS A 173 15.37 1.84 2.90
CA CYS A 173 15.01 1.67 1.50
C CYS A 173 16.22 1.17 0.71
N VAL A 174 16.00 0.16 -0.12
CA VAL A 174 17.02 -0.38 -1.02
C VAL A 174 16.51 -0.36 -2.45
N PRO A 175 17.40 -0.20 -3.45
CA PRO A 175 17.03 -0.47 -4.83
C PRO A 175 16.42 -1.87 -4.91
N GLU A 176 15.31 -1.99 -5.63
CA GLU A 176 14.72 -3.28 -5.85
C GLU A 176 15.73 -4.21 -6.54
N LEU A 177 15.73 -5.49 -6.17
CA LEU A 177 16.49 -6.53 -6.86
C LEU A 177 15.81 -6.84 -8.19
N VAL A 178 15.62 -5.83 -9.04
CA VAL A 178 15.17 -6.05 -10.39
C VAL A 178 16.30 -6.83 -11.04
N ALA A 179 16.09 -8.14 -11.20
CA ALA A 179 16.88 -8.91 -12.14
C ALA A 179 16.75 -8.13 -13.46
N ALA A 180 17.85 -7.51 -13.90
CA ALA A 180 17.85 -6.79 -15.16
C ALA A 180 17.14 -7.68 -16.19
N PRO A 181 16.10 -7.17 -16.88
CA PRO A 181 15.45 -7.98 -17.90
C PRO A 181 16.54 -8.45 -18.88
N PRO A 182 16.52 -9.73 -19.29
CA PRO A 182 17.54 -10.29 -20.18
C PRO A 182 17.63 -9.53 -21.51
#